data_AF-A0A537S8C6-F1
#
_entry.id   AF-A0A537S8C6-F1
#
_cell.length_a   1.000
_cell.length_b   1.000
_cell.length_c   1.000
_cell.angle_alpha   90.00
_cell.angle_beta   90.00
_cell.angle_gamma   90.00
#
_symmetry.space_group_name_H-M   'P 1'
#
loop_
_entity.id
_entity.type
_entity.pdbx_description
1 polymer ?
#
loop_
_entity_poly.entity_id
_entity_poly.type
_entity_poly.pdbx_seq_one_letter_code
_entity_poly.pdbx_strand_id
1 'polypeptide(L)'
;MLRALETLLFVSRNLHPPDFEELMASVGTPDEELKSALARQLQWPQRPPDIGTLLGAACDAALGAFAGLRKTLQQSGDVRDVYRALRLLPKGLEALYPLAAILPPVNRFFLDPSLRSDDAVQARFLGAPAQNDTGVMQFGEKERGGFWLYVP
;
A
#
# COMPACT_ATOMS: atom_id res chain seq x y z
N MET A 1 -8.46 -5.05 2.45
CA MET A 1 -7.07 -4.69 2.10
C MET A 1 -6.90 -3.18 1.98
N LEU A 2 -7.57 -2.49 1.04
CA LEU A 2 -7.48 -1.02 0.91
C LEU A 2 -7.72 -0.29 2.24
N ARG A 3 -8.77 -0.67 2.98
CA ARG A 3 -9.06 -0.18 4.33
C ARG A 3 -7.87 -0.35 5.28
N ALA A 4 -7.20 -1.49 5.25
CA ALA A 4 -6.05 -1.78 6.12
C ALA A 4 -4.85 -0.87 5.78
N LEU A 5 -4.57 -0.65 4.49
CA LEU A 5 -3.54 0.30 4.05
C LEU A 5 -3.89 1.75 4.40
N GLU A 6 -5.16 2.14 4.25
CA GLU A 6 -5.64 3.47 4.65
C GLU A 6 -5.48 3.69 6.15
N THR A 7 -5.79 2.68 6.97
CA THR A 7 -5.56 2.74 8.40
C THR A 7 -4.08 2.82 8.76
N LEU A 8 -3.20 2.09 8.06
CA LEU A 8 -1.74 2.24 8.25
C LEU A 8 -1.23 3.63 7.83
N LEU A 9 -1.80 4.22 6.78
CA LEU A 9 -1.52 5.61 6.38
C LEU A 9 -2.00 6.61 7.43
N PHE A 10 -3.13 6.34 8.08
CA PHE A 10 -3.61 7.14 9.20
C PHE A 10 -2.65 7.03 10.40
N VAL A 11 -2.25 5.81 10.77
CA VAL A 11 -1.29 5.59 11.87
C VAL A 11 0.04 6.29 11.59
N SER A 12 0.60 6.15 10.38
CA SER A 12 1.90 6.74 10.06
C SER A 12 1.89 8.28 10.10
N ARG A 13 0.75 8.91 9.77
CA ARG A 13 0.58 10.38 9.80
C ARG A 13 0.30 10.93 11.18
N ASN A 14 -0.30 10.13 12.06
CA ASN A 14 -0.71 10.56 13.40
C ASN A 14 0.15 9.95 14.52
N LEU A 15 1.28 9.34 14.17
CA LEU A 15 2.16 8.72 15.15
C LEU A 15 2.81 9.79 16.04
N HIS A 16 2.31 9.90 17.26
CA HIS A 16 3.00 10.54 18.38
C HIS A 16 3.45 9.45 19.37
N PRO A 17 4.77 9.25 19.61
CA PRO A 17 5.24 8.12 20.40
C PRO A 17 4.63 8.00 21.81
N PRO A 18 4.42 9.09 22.57
CA PRO A 18 3.73 9.05 23.86
C PRO A 18 2.30 8.51 23.80
N ASP A 19 1.57 8.78 22.71
CA ASP A 19 0.13 8.47 22.57
C ASP A 19 -0.08 7.20 21.71
N PHE A 20 0.98 6.43 21.46
CA PHE A 20 0.93 5.29 20.54
C PHE A 20 -0.11 4.23 20.94
N GLU A 21 -0.26 3.97 22.24
CA GLU A 21 -1.24 3.02 22.76
C GLU A 21 -2.68 3.49 22.48
N GLU A 22 -2.98 4.76 22.74
CA GLU A 22 -4.29 5.36 22.46
C GLU A 22 -4.60 5.36 20.96
N LEU A 23 -3.61 5.72 20.13
CA LEU A 23 -3.72 5.64 18.68
C LEU A 23 -4.08 4.21 18.23
N MET A 24 -3.36 3.20 18.74
CA MET A 24 -3.61 1.80 18.38
C MET A 24 -4.93 1.25 18.91
N ALA A 25 -5.47 1.81 20.00
CA ALA A 25 -6.81 1.51 20.49
C ALA A 25 -7.88 2.09 19.55
N SER A 26 -7.71 3.33 19.08
CA SER A 26 -8.65 4.00 18.15
C SER A 26 -8.74 3.31 16.78
N VAL A 27 -7.67 2.64 16.37
CA VAL A 27 -7.52 1.95 15.07
C VAL A 27 -8.42 0.72 14.92
N GLY A 28 -8.87 0.11 16.03
CA GLY A 28 -9.66 -1.14 15.98
C GLY A 28 -8.83 -2.32 15.46
N THR A 29 -9.42 -3.28 14.74
CA THR A 29 -8.75 -4.52 14.27
C THR A 29 -8.85 -4.76 12.75
N PRO A 30 -8.41 -3.80 11.90
CA PRO A 30 -8.47 -3.93 10.44
C PRO A 30 -7.64 -5.09 9.88
N ASP A 31 -6.64 -5.55 10.63
CA ASP A 31 -5.83 -6.73 10.33
C ASP A 31 -6.62 -8.03 10.47
N GLU A 32 -7.50 -8.15 11.47
CA GLU A 32 -8.39 -9.30 11.62
C GLU A 32 -9.45 -9.35 10.52
N GLU A 33 -10.02 -8.19 10.15
CA GLU A 33 -10.92 -8.09 9.00
C GLU A 33 -10.22 -8.52 7.70
N LEU A 34 -8.95 -8.14 7.51
CA LEU A 34 -8.15 -8.51 6.35
C LEU A 34 -7.85 -10.02 6.32
N LYS A 35 -7.42 -10.61 7.44
CA LYS A 35 -7.23 -12.07 7.56
C LYS A 35 -8.52 -12.82 7.25
N SER A 36 -9.65 -12.36 7.79
CA SER A 36 -10.97 -12.95 7.55
C SER A 36 -11.40 -12.84 6.08
N ALA A 37 -11.05 -11.75 5.40
CA ALA A 37 -11.31 -11.59 3.97
C ALA A 37 -10.45 -12.53 3.12
N LEU A 38 -9.16 -12.69 3.46
CA LEU A 38 -8.24 -13.60 2.76
C LEU A 38 -8.65 -15.07 2.91
N ALA A 39 -9.05 -15.48 4.11
CA ALA A 39 -9.52 -16.84 4.37
C ALA A 39 -10.73 -17.22 3.50
N ARG A 40 -11.64 -16.26 3.26
CA ARG A 40 -12.80 -16.44 2.35
C ARG A 40 -12.40 -16.44 0.88
N GLN A 41 -11.22 -15.90 0.53
CA GLN A 41 -10.75 -15.74 -0.84
C GLN A 41 -10.05 -16.97 -1.43
N LEU A 42 -9.68 -17.98 -0.60
CA LEU A 42 -9.12 -19.26 -1.07
C LEU A 42 -10.04 -20.03 -2.04
N GLN A 43 -11.25 -19.55 -2.29
CA GLN A 43 -12.25 -20.17 -3.18
C GLN A 43 -12.35 -19.51 -4.57
N TRP A 44 -11.51 -18.54 -4.92
CA TRP A 44 -11.64 -17.82 -6.21
C TRP A 44 -10.92 -18.57 -7.35
N PRO A 45 -11.64 -19.07 -8.38
CA PRO A 45 -11.00 -19.60 -9.56
C PRO A 45 -10.64 -18.46 -10.53
N GLN A 46 -9.49 -18.60 -11.18
CA GLN A 46 -9.04 -17.81 -12.35
C GLN A 46 -8.86 -16.31 -12.13
N ARG A 47 -7.76 -15.93 -11.47
CA ARG A 47 -7.11 -14.64 -11.75
C ARG A 47 -5.90 -14.88 -12.65
N PRO A 48 -5.54 -13.92 -13.52
CA PRO A 48 -4.20 -13.87 -14.07
C PRO A 48 -3.20 -13.97 -12.91
N PRO A 49 -2.18 -14.84 -12.99
CA PRO A 49 -1.27 -15.15 -11.88
C PRO A 49 -0.62 -13.90 -11.27
N ASP A 50 -0.43 -12.85 -12.08
CA ASP A 50 0.19 -11.60 -11.66
C ASP A 50 -0.67 -10.78 -10.70
N ILE A 51 -2.00 -10.76 -10.87
CA ILE A 51 -2.92 -10.00 -9.99
C ILE A 51 -2.96 -10.61 -8.59
N GLY A 52 -3.03 -11.95 -8.51
CA GLY A 52 -3.03 -12.68 -7.24
C GLY A 52 -1.74 -12.43 -6.47
N THR A 53 -0.60 -12.49 -7.15
CA THR A 53 0.73 -12.25 -6.56
C THR A 53 0.85 -10.82 -6.00
N LEU A 54 0.47 -9.81 -6.78
CA LEU A 54 0.53 -8.40 -6.35
C LEU A 54 -0.40 -8.10 -5.18
N LEU A 55 -1.64 -8.61 -5.22
CA LEU A 55 -2.58 -8.48 -4.09
C LEU A 55 -2.08 -9.21 -2.84
N GLY A 56 -1.51 -10.41 -3.00
CA GLY A 56 -0.93 -11.19 -1.91
C GLY A 56 0.20 -10.43 -1.23
N ALA A 57 1.17 -9.96 -2.01
CA ALA A 57 2.30 -9.18 -1.50
C ALA A 57 1.85 -7.92 -0.75
N ALA A 58 0.84 -7.21 -1.26
CA ALA A 58 0.29 -6.04 -0.59
C ALA A 58 -0.46 -6.40 0.72
N CYS A 59 -1.18 -7.52 0.75
CA CYS A 59 -1.81 -8.03 1.96
C CYS A 59 -0.78 -8.45 3.02
N ASP A 60 0.26 -9.19 2.62
CA ASP A 60 1.32 -9.66 3.51
C ASP A 60 2.09 -8.49 4.13
N ALA A 61 2.38 -7.46 3.32
CA ALA A 61 3.00 -6.24 3.82
C ALA A 61 2.11 -5.52 4.85
N ALA A 62 0.81 -5.39 4.59
CA ALA A 62 -0.14 -4.77 5.52
C ALA A 62 -0.27 -5.57 6.82
N LEU A 63 -0.45 -6.89 6.73
CA LEU A 63 -0.54 -7.78 7.88
C LEU A 63 0.75 -7.80 8.70
N GLY A 64 1.91 -7.82 8.03
CA GLY A 64 3.21 -7.72 8.68
C GLY A 64 3.39 -6.39 9.42
N ALA A 65 2.92 -5.28 8.85
CA ALA A 65 2.95 -3.98 9.52
C ALA A 65 2.11 -4.00 10.80
N PHE A 66 0.85 -4.44 10.72
CA PHE A 66 -0.02 -4.55 11.90
C PHE A 66 0.54 -5.51 12.96
N ALA A 67 1.05 -6.67 12.55
CA ALA A 67 1.69 -7.61 13.46
C ALA A 67 2.88 -6.98 14.20
N GLY A 68 3.70 -6.19 13.50
CA GLY A 68 4.79 -5.42 14.10
C GLY A 68 4.28 -4.40 15.12
N LEU A 69 3.27 -3.59 14.77
CA LEU A 69 2.68 -2.59 15.66
C LEU A 69 2.08 -3.22 16.93
N ARG A 70 1.33 -4.33 16.77
CA ARG A 70 0.74 -5.06 17.90
C ARG A 70 1.79 -5.69 18.79
N LYS A 71 2.85 -6.25 18.21
CA LYS A 71 3.97 -6.81 18.97
C LYS A 71 4.66 -5.72 19.80
N THR A 72 4.90 -4.54 19.21
CA THR A 72 5.47 -3.40 19.95
C THR A 72 4.59 -3.00 21.13
N LEU A 73 3.27 -2.95 20.94
CA LEU A 73 2.32 -2.65 22.01
C LEU A 73 2.35 -3.70 23.13
N GLN A 74 2.37 -4.99 22.80
CA GLN A 74 2.35 -6.09 23.77
C GLN A 74 3.66 -6.23 24.57
N GLN A 75 4.79 -5.86 23.98
CA GLN A 75 6.12 -6.07 24.56
C GLN A 75 6.73 -4.80 25.15
N SER A 76 5.97 -3.70 25.22
CA SER A 76 6.47 -2.37 25.57
C SER A 76 7.73 -1.99 24.75
N GLY A 77 7.70 -2.31 23.45
CA GLY A 77 8.80 -2.06 22.54
C GLY A 77 9.03 -0.56 22.31
N ASP A 78 10.17 -0.22 21.72
CA ASP A 78 10.52 1.19 21.52
C ASP A 78 9.96 1.77 20.21
N VAL A 79 10.08 3.08 20.05
CA VAL A 79 9.61 3.79 18.86
C VAL A 79 10.28 3.29 17.56
N ARG A 80 11.48 2.73 17.63
CA ARG A 80 12.18 2.18 16.45
C ARG A 80 11.50 0.91 15.95
N ASP A 81 10.91 0.12 16.84
CA ASP A 81 10.11 -1.04 16.44
C ASP A 81 8.81 -0.63 15.72
N VAL A 82 8.17 0.46 16.16
CA VAL A 82 7.02 1.07 15.45
C VAL A 82 7.43 1.48 14.03
N TYR A 83 8.51 2.25 13.88
CA TYR A 83 9.00 2.65 12.56
C TYR A 83 9.43 1.45 11.72
N ARG A 84 10.02 0.41 12.31
CA ARG A 84 10.37 -0.83 11.61
C ARG A 84 9.12 -1.51 11.05
N ALA A 85 8.03 -1.57 11.81
CA ALA A 85 6.76 -2.10 11.32
C ALA A 85 6.19 -1.25 10.17
N LEU A 86 6.22 0.08 10.32
CA LEU A 86 5.71 1.01 9.30
C LEU A 86 6.53 1.02 7.99
N ARG A 87 7.78 0.52 7.97
CA ARG A 87 8.54 0.32 6.72
C ARG A 87 7.91 -0.66 5.75
N LEU A 88 6.96 -1.48 6.20
CA LEU A 88 6.21 -2.39 5.33
C LEU A 88 5.08 -1.67 4.58
N LEU A 89 4.61 -0.51 5.05
CA LEU A 89 3.55 0.25 4.38
C LEU A 89 3.94 0.66 2.94
N PRO A 90 5.11 1.28 2.67
CA PRO A 90 5.53 1.58 1.30
C PRO A 90 5.59 0.34 0.40
N LYS A 91 6.05 -0.81 0.93
CA LYS A 91 6.09 -2.07 0.17
C LYS A 91 4.69 -2.55 -0.23
N GLY A 92 3.72 -2.41 0.67
CA GLY A 92 2.33 -2.75 0.39
C GLY A 92 1.70 -1.84 -0.67
N LEU A 93 2.02 -0.54 -0.64
CA LEU A 93 1.58 0.42 -1.64
C LEU A 93 2.24 0.16 -3.01
N GLU A 94 3.54 -0.13 -3.03
CA GLU A 94 4.29 -0.47 -4.24
C GLU A 94 3.74 -1.72 -4.92
N ALA A 95 3.50 -2.80 -4.16
CA ALA A 95 2.90 -4.02 -4.70
C ALA A 95 1.48 -3.79 -5.24
N LEU A 96 0.73 -2.85 -4.66
CA LEU A 96 -0.64 -2.55 -5.07
C LEU A 96 -0.71 -1.64 -6.31
N TYR A 97 0.26 -0.73 -6.48
CA TYR A 97 0.20 0.33 -7.50
C TYR A 97 0.00 -0.16 -8.94
N PRO A 98 0.64 -1.25 -9.42
CA PRO A 98 0.40 -1.75 -10.78
C PRO A 98 -1.05 -2.11 -11.07
N LEU A 99 -1.83 -2.44 -10.03
CA LEU A 99 -3.25 -2.76 -10.17
C LEU A 99 -4.13 -1.52 -10.33
N ALA A 100 -3.61 -0.31 -10.12
CA ALA A 100 -4.33 0.94 -10.30
C ALA A 100 -4.77 1.18 -11.76
N ALA A 101 -4.05 0.61 -12.73
CA ALA A 101 -4.40 0.69 -14.14
C ALA A 101 -5.52 -0.28 -14.56
N ILE A 102 -5.94 -1.20 -13.67
CA ILE A 102 -6.86 -2.31 -14.02
C ILE A 102 -8.05 -2.37 -13.08
N LEU A 103 -7.87 -2.02 -11.80
CA LEU A 103 -8.89 -2.11 -10.76
C LEU A 103 -9.35 -0.71 -10.35
N PRO A 104 -10.60 -0.30 -10.67
CA PRO A 104 -11.12 1.02 -10.30
C PRO A 104 -11.02 1.37 -8.81
N PRO A 105 -11.26 0.45 -7.85
CA PRO A 105 -11.08 0.76 -6.43
C PRO A 105 -9.62 1.07 -6.06
N VAL A 106 -8.65 0.44 -6.74
CA VAL A 106 -7.23 0.70 -6.52
C VAL A 106 -6.82 2.00 -7.19
N ASN A 107 -7.30 2.26 -8.40
CA ASN A 107 -7.12 3.54 -9.09
C ASN A 107 -7.50 4.72 -8.19
N ARG A 108 -8.76 4.69 -7.72
CA ARG A 108 -9.31 5.73 -6.85
C ARG A 108 -8.55 5.87 -5.53
N PHE A 109 -7.98 4.78 -4.99
CA PHE A 109 -7.21 4.83 -3.76
C PHE A 109 -5.95 5.71 -3.88
N PHE A 110 -5.27 5.68 -5.03
CA PHE A 110 -4.05 6.45 -5.28
C PHE A 110 -4.30 7.90 -5.73
N LEU A 111 -5.54 8.28 -6.02
CA LEU A 111 -5.89 9.66 -6.34
C LEU A 111 -5.98 10.52 -5.08
N ASP A 112 -5.64 11.80 -5.24
CA ASP A 112 -5.92 12.84 -4.24
C ASP A 112 -7.40 12.80 -3.84
N PRO A 113 -7.75 12.91 -2.54
CA PRO A 113 -9.14 12.85 -2.07
C PRO A 113 -10.10 13.77 -2.83
N SER A 114 -9.65 14.96 -3.26
CA SER A 114 -10.46 15.91 -4.03
C SER A 114 -10.79 15.44 -5.45
N LEU A 115 -9.98 14.53 -6.01
CA LEU A 115 -10.11 14.01 -7.37
C LEU A 115 -10.78 12.63 -7.43
N ARG A 116 -11.05 11.99 -6.29
CA ARG A 116 -11.60 10.62 -6.21
C ARG A 116 -13.03 10.46 -6.77
N SER A 117 -13.73 11.57 -6.96
CA SER A 117 -15.08 11.60 -7.54
C SER A 117 -15.09 12.15 -8.96
N ASP A 118 -13.92 12.47 -9.54
CA ASP A 118 -13.80 12.92 -10.92
C ASP A 118 -13.70 11.70 -11.84
N ASP A 119 -14.76 11.44 -12.59
CA ASP A 119 -14.85 10.30 -13.51
C ASP A 119 -13.89 10.43 -14.69
N ALA A 120 -13.60 11.66 -15.14
CA ALA A 120 -12.67 11.90 -16.24
C ALA A 120 -11.22 11.60 -15.81
N VAL A 121 -10.85 11.99 -14.57
CA VAL A 121 -9.55 11.65 -13.98
C VAL A 121 -9.43 10.14 -13.78
N GLN A 122 -10.44 9.49 -13.21
CA GLN A 122 -10.43 8.04 -13.03
C GLN A 122 -10.29 7.29 -14.37
N ALA A 123 -11.06 7.70 -15.39
CA ALA A 123 -10.99 7.10 -16.73
C ALA A 123 -9.60 7.28 -17.37
N ARG A 124 -8.99 8.47 -17.22
CA ARG A 124 -7.64 8.76 -17.72
C ARG A 124 -6.58 7.83 -17.12
N PHE A 125 -6.68 7.50 -15.83
CA PHE A 125 -5.70 6.65 -15.14
C PHE A 125 -6.02 5.14 -15.18
N LEU A 126 -7.22 4.75 -15.62
CA LEU A 126 -7.61 3.35 -15.86
C LEU A 126 -7.18 2.82 -17.24
N GLY A 127 -6.47 3.64 -18.03
CA GLY A 127 -5.94 3.28 -19.34
C GLY A 127 -4.44 2.99 -19.34
N ALA A 128 -3.93 2.50 -20.47
CA ALA A 128 -2.49 2.39 -20.69
C ALA A 128 -1.82 3.78 -20.66
N PRO A 129 -0.58 3.90 -20.16
CA PRO A 129 0.14 5.18 -20.15
C PRO A 129 0.22 5.78 -21.55
N ALA A 130 0.08 7.11 -21.60
CA ALA A 130 0.21 7.85 -22.84
C ALA A 130 1.69 7.89 -23.24
N GLN A 131 2.06 7.04 -24.21
CA GLN A 131 3.35 6.98 -24.91
C GLN A 131 4.49 6.34 -24.10
N ASN A 132 5.40 5.67 -24.82
CA ASN A 132 6.58 5.00 -24.23
C ASN A 132 7.67 5.99 -23.80
N ASP A 133 7.51 7.28 -24.11
CA ASP A 133 8.55 8.30 -23.96
C ASP A 133 8.32 9.23 -22.75
N THR A 134 7.36 8.90 -21.88
CA THR A 134 7.06 9.66 -20.65
C THR A 134 7.31 8.81 -19.40
N GLY A 135 7.62 9.46 -18.27
CA GLY A 135 7.90 8.80 -17.00
C GLY A 135 9.38 8.83 -16.60
N VAL A 136 9.78 7.96 -15.66
CA VAL A 136 11.16 7.89 -15.17
C VAL A 136 11.94 6.85 -15.97
N MET A 137 12.91 7.33 -16.74
CA MET A 137 13.77 6.51 -17.59
C MET A 137 15.13 6.32 -16.93
N GLN A 138 15.60 5.07 -16.87
CA GLN A 138 16.97 4.77 -16.44
C GLN A 138 17.89 4.71 -17.66
N PHE A 139 18.97 5.47 -17.62
CA PHE A 139 20.07 5.41 -18.57
C PHE A 139 21.34 4.90 -17.88
N GLY A 140 22.08 4.00 -18.51
CA GLY A 140 23.31 3.42 -17.95
C GLY A 140 23.08 2.39 -16.83
N GLU A 141 24.18 1.95 -16.20
CA GLU A 141 24.14 0.91 -15.17
C GLU A 141 23.60 1.43 -13.82
N LYS A 142 22.86 0.57 -13.12
CA LYS A 142 22.17 0.90 -11.85
C LYS A 142 23.12 1.25 -10.71
N GLU A 143 24.35 0.73 -10.74
CA GLU A 143 25.30 0.82 -9.62
C GLU A 143 26.36 1.91 -9.80
N ARG A 144 26.80 2.21 -11.04
CA ARG A 144 27.73 3.32 -11.34
C ARG A 144 27.55 3.86 -12.76
N GLY A 145 27.54 5.19 -12.90
CA GLY A 145 27.54 5.87 -14.20
C GLY A 145 26.18 5.99 -14.88
N GLY A 146 25.12 5.43 -14.31
CA GLY A 146 23.75 5.65 -14.76
C GLY A 146 23.10 6.90 -14.16
N PHE A 147 22.08 7.42 -14.84
CA PHE A 147 21.23 8.50 -14.34
C PHE A 147 19.76 8.18 -14.63
N TRP A 148 18.88 8.84 -13.88
CA TRP A 148 17.44 8.75 -14.07
C TRP A 148 16.94 10.07 -14.63
N LEU A 149 16.14 10.03 -15.70
CA LEU A 149 15.50 11.18 -16.29
C LEU A 149 14.00 11.08 -16.07
N TYR A 150 13.38 12.09 -15.46
CA TYR A 150 11.93 12.21 -15.44
C TYR A 150 11.48 13.05 -16.62
N VAL A 151 10.71 12.45 -17.52
CA VAL A 151 10.03 13.13 -18.62
C VAL A 151 8.56 13.27 -18.22
N PRO A 152 8.04 14.49 -18.05
CA PRO A 152 6.67 14.74 -17.61
C PRO A 152 5.61 14.26 -18.63
#